data_AF-A0AA37WT75-F1
#
_entry.id   AF-A0AA37WT75-F1
#
_cell.length_a   1.000
_cell.length_b   1.000
_cell.length_c   1.000
_cell.angle_alpha   90.00
_cell.angle_beta   90.00
_cell.angle_gamma   90.00
#
_symmetry.space_group_name_H-M   'P 1'
#
loop_
_entity.id
_entity.type
_entity.pdbx_description
1 polymer ?
#
loop_
_entity_poly.entity_id
_entity_poly.type
_entity_poly.pdbx_seq_one_letter_code
_entity_poly.pdbx_strand_id
1 'polypeptide(L)'
;MPPRCCPLTLWRTRAPSEIAKSDVTALAGAVAATAILHERRWPAARAGDPAAAAAVAIDRIRHHGPEGPLADLVMGNLLVLAHRDGDPTAGVVLSHALRALSRSRPGHGELARIARAWTARSGRAARPRRGRRA
;
A
#
# COMPACT_ATOMS: atom_id res chain seq x y z
N MET A 1 -23.38 3.65 15.19
CA MET A 1 -21.97 3.90 14.84
C MET A 1 -21.76 3.46 13.41
N PRO A 2 -21.15 4.26 12.53
CA PRO A 2 -20.76 3.75 11.21
C PRO A 2 -19.76 2.59 11.40
N PRO A 3 -19.78 1.57 10.54
CA PRO A 3 -18.81 0.48 10.63
C PRO A 3 -17.41 1.08 10.53
N ARG A 4 -16.58 0.83 11.54
CA ARG A 4 -15.17 1.25 11.53
C ARG A 4 -14.50 0.44 10.42
N CYS A 5 -14.28 1.06 9.25
CA CYS A 5 -13.51 0.43 8.19
C CYS A 5 -12.18 -0.01 8.78
N CYS A 6 -11.83 -1.29 8.60
CA CYS A 6 -10.56 -1.81 9.09
C CYS A 6 -9.43 -0.98 8.46
N PRO A 7 -8.50 -0.40 9.25
CA PRO A 7 -7.42 0.44 8.71
C PRO A 7 -6.59 -0.28 7.64
N LEU A 8 -6.48 -1.61 7.76
CA LEU A 8 -5.73 -2.45 6.84
C LEU A 8 -6.38 -2.54 5.44
N THR A 9 -7.67 -2.20 5.27
CA THR A 9 -8.32 -2.24 3.95
C THR A 9 -8.25 -0.91 3.21
N LEU A 10 -7.69 0.14 3.82
CA LEU A 10 -7.70 1.50 3.26
C LEU A 10 -7.08 1.59 1.87
N TRP A 11 -6.06 0.77 1.59
CA TRP A 11 -5.38 0.73 0.29
C TRP A 11 -6.30 0.36 -0.88
N ARG A 12 -7.39 -0.37 -0.61
CA ARG A 12 -8.40 -0.82 -1.60
C ARG A 12 -9.76 -0.17 -1.49
N THR A 13 -10.00 0.63 -0.44
CA THR A 13 -11.28 1.32 -0.23
C THR A 13 -11.21 2.83 -0.40
N ARG A 14 -10.01 3.43 -0.42
CA ARG A 14 -9.84 4.89 -0.54
C ARG A 14 -8.73 5.28 -1.50
N ALA A 15 -8.91 6.42 -2.16
CA ALA A 15 -7.87 7.02 -2.95
C ALA A 15 -6.75 7.58 -2.04
N PRO A 16 -5.49 7.71 -2.54
CA PRO A 16 -4.37 8.24 -1.76
C PRO A 16 -4.61 9.64 -1.17
N SER A 17 -5.43 10.46 -1.81
CA SER A 17 -5.77 11.81 -1.34
C SER A 17 -6.83 11.82 -0.24
N GLU A 18 -7.56 10.72 -0.04
CA GLU A 18 -8.67 10.58 0.90
C GLU A 18 -8.23 9.91 2.22
N ILE A 19 -6.95 9.50 2.30
CA ILE A 19 -6.36 8.86 3.48
C ILE A 19 -5.76 9.94 4.36
N ALA A 20 -6.29 10.07 5.59
CA ALA A 20 -5.83 11.06 6.53
C ALA A 20 -4.51 10.63 7.18
N LYS A 21 -3.72 11.59 7.67
CA LYS A 21 -2.49 11.31 8.42
C LYS A 21 -2.77 10.45 9.67
N SER A 22 -3.91 10.65 10.33
CA SER A 22 -4.35 9.84 11.47
C SER A 22 -4.54 8.37 11.10
N ASP A 23 -5.10 8.10 9.91
CA ASP A 23 -5.31 6.74 9.41
C ASP A 23 -3.98 6.05 9.16
N VAL A 24 -3.01 6.78 8.56
CA VAL A 24 -1.64 6.28 8.34
C VAL A 24 -0.95 5.96 9.67
N THR A 25 -1.13 6.79 10.70
CA THR A 25 -0.56 6.55 12.02
C THR A 25 -1.17 5.32 12.70
N ALA A 26 -2.50 5.18 12.66
CA ALA A 26 -3.18 3.99 13.20
C ALA A 26 -2.73 2.71 12.46
N LEU A 27 -2.63 2.78 11.13
CA LEU A 27 -2.17 1.69 10.29
C LEU A 27 -0.72 1.31 10.58
N ALA A 28 0.18 2.28 10.75
CA ALA A 28 1.56 2.03 11.12
C ALA A 28 1.68 1.35 12.48
N GLY A 29 0.85 1.74 13.46
CA GLY A 29 0.77 1.06 14.75
C GLY A 29 0.36 -0.42 14.61
N ALA A 30 -0.68 -0.70 13.81
CA ALA A 30 -1.13 -2.06 13.54
C ALA A 30 -0.05 -2.91 12.83
N VAL A 31 0.63 -2.34 11.84
CA VAL A 31 1.74 -3.01 11.12
C VAL A 31 2.90 -3.30 12.06
N ALA A 32 3.31 -2.33 12.89
CA ALA A 32 4.40 -2.49 13.85
C ALA A 32 4.12 -3.60 14.88
N ALA A 33 2.87 -3.71 15.33
CA ALA A 33 2.44 -4.71 16.30
C ALA A 33 2.32 -6.14 15.72
N THR A 34 2.32 -6.31 14.40
CA THR A 34 2.01 -7.60 13.78
C THR A 34 3.27 -8.29 13.26
N ALA A 35 3.44 -9.57 13.60
CA ALA A 35 4.45 -10.45 13.03
C ALA A 35 3.79 -11.39 11.99
N ILE A 36 4.45 -11.60 10.86
CA ILE A 36 4.09 -12.64 9.89
C ILE A 36 5.04 -13.81 10.12
N LEU A 37 4.49 -14.93 10.59
CA LEU A 37 5.27 -16.14 10.79
C LEU A 37 5.80 -16.67 9.45
N HIS A 38 7.03 -17.16 9.45
CA HIS A 38 7.74 -17.71 8.29
C HIS A 38 8.07 -16.72 7.15
N GLU A 39 7.78 -15.42 7.29
CA GLU A 39 8.19 -14.41 6.31
C GLU A 39 9.52 -13.75 6.72
N ARG A 40 10.62 -14.23 6.13
CA ARG A 40 11.99 -13.81 6.48
C ARG A 40 12.24 -12.32 6.26
N ARG A 41 11.57 -11.71 5.28
CA ARG A 41 11.74 -10.29 4.94
C ARG A 41 10.81 -9.37 5.72
N TRP A 42 9.82 -9.93 6.43
CA TRP A 42 8.82 -9.13 7.17
C TRP A 42 9.43 -8.23 8.23
N PRO A 43 10.43 -8.65 9.04
CA PRO A 43 11.03 -7.76 10.04
C PRO A 43 11.64 -6.49 9.42
N ALA A 44 12.35 -6.62 8.30
CA ALA A 44 12.92 -5.49 7.56
C ALA A 44 11.84 -4.62 6.92
N ALA A 45 10.85 -5.25 6.26
CA ALA A 45 9.70 -4.54 5.69
C ALA A 45 8.95 -3.71 6.75
N ARG A 46 8.71 -4.30 7.93
CA ARG A 46 8.04 -3.65 9.06
C ARG A 46 8.89 -2.53 9.67
N ALA A 47 10.20 -2.64 9.61
CA ALA A 47 11.14 -1.58 10.03
C ALA A 47 11.20 -0.41 9.03
N GLY A 48 10.54 -0.52 7.88
CA GLY A 48 10.44 0.54 6.89
C GLY A 48 11.34 0.37 5.67
N ASP A 49 11.97 -0.79 5.46
CA ASP A 49 12.75 -1.06 4.25
C ASP A 49 11.80 -1.18 3.03
N PRO A 50 11.87 -0.25 2.06
CA PRO A 50 10.97 -0.26 0.91
C PRO A 50 11.19 -1.45 -0.02
N ALA A 51 12.43 -1.91 -0.19
CA ALA A 51 12.75 -3.03 -1.05
C ALA A 51 12.24 -4.34 -0.43
N ALA A 52 12.44 -4.53 0.86
CA ALA A 52 11.89 -5.68 1.58
C ALA A 52 10.35 -5.67 1.55
N ALA A 53 9.71 -4.51 1.78
CA ALA A 53 8.25 -4.40 1.74
C ALA A 53 7.67 -4.69 0.35
N ALA A 54 8.30 -4.16 -0.71
CA ALA A 54 7.91 -4.46 -2.09
C ALA A 54 8.09 -5.94 -2.43
N ALA A 55 9.20 -6.56 -2.01
CA ALA A 55 9.45 -7.97 -2.24
C ALA A 55 8.38 -8.86 -1.58
N VAL A 56 8.09 -8.64 -0.28
CA VAL A 56 7.03 -9.37 0.44
C VAL A 56 5.67 -9.21 -0.25
N ALA A 57 5.35 -8.00 -0.70
CA ALA A 57 4.09 -7.72 -1.39
C ALA A 57 3.96 -8.43 -2.74
N ILE A 58 5.02 -8.40 -3.56
CA ILE A 58 5.06 -9.07 -4.86
C ILE A 58 4.97 -10.58 -4.69
N ASP A 59 5.75 -11.15 -3.76
CA ASP A 59 5.74 -12.59 -3.46
C ASP A 59 4.35 -13.01 -2.97
N ARG A 60 3.73 -12.24 -2.07
CA ARG A 60 2.36 -12.48 -1.59
C ARG A 60 1.34 -12.50 -2.73
N ILE A 61 1.35 -11.48 -3.61
CA ILE A 61 0.42 -11.41 -4.75
C ILE A 61 0.62 -12.61 -5.68
N ARG A 62 1.88 -12.96 -5.99
CA ARG A 62 2.21 -14.04 -6.93
C ARG A 62 1.79 -15.41 -6.42
N HIS A 63 2.06 -15.72 -5.16
CA HIS A 63 1.86 -17.06 -4.62
C HIS A 63 0.49 -17.28 -4.00
N HIS A 64 -0.18 -16.23 -3.55
CA HIS A 64 -1.42 -16.35 -2.77
C HIS A 64 -2.52 -15.36 -3.16
N GLY A 65 -2.26 -14.48 -4.13
CA GLY A 65 -3.22 -13.49 -4.58
C GLY A 65 -3.31 -12.22 -3.72
N PRO A 66 -4.05 -11.21 -4.20
CA PRO A 66 -4.16 -9.88 -3.58
C PRO A 66 -5.23 -9.80 -2.48
N GLU A 67 -5.79 -10.92 -2.04
CA GLU A 67 -6.88 -10.99 -1.07
C GLU A 67 -6.47 -11.51 0.31
N GLY A 68 -7.30 -11.19 1.30
CA GLY A 68 -7.21 -11.69 2.66
C GLY A 68 -6.45 -10.77 3.63
N PRO A 69 -6.54 -11.07 4.94
CA PRO A 69 -5.98 -10.21 6.00
C PRO A 69 -4.47 -9.99 5.88
N LEU A 70 -3.75 -11.02 5.42
CA LEU A 70 -2.31 -10.94 5.22
C LEU A 70 -1.94 -9.99 4.06
N ALA A 71 -2.71 -10.03 2.97
CA ALA A 71 -2.52 -9.09 1.88
C ALA A 71 -2.85 -7.66 2.34
N ASP A 72 -3.94 -7.47 3.10
CA ASP A 72 -4.30 -6.18 3.68
C ASP A 72 -3.21 -5.62 4.61
N LEU A 73 -2.56 -6.47 5.41
CA LEU A 73 -1.43 -6.08 6.26
C LEU A 73 -0.21 -5.65 5.44
N VAL A 74 0.19 -6.46 4.46
CA VAL A 74 1.37 -6.19 3.63
C VAL A 74 1.17 -4.95 2.76
N MET A 75 0.00 -4.80 2.14
CA MET A 75 -0.35 -3.59 1.38
C MET A 75 -0.51 -2.38 2.30
N GLY A 76 -0.99 -2.57 3.52
CA GLY A 76 -1.04 -1.53 4.55
C GLY A 76 0.35 -1.00 4.90
N ASN A 77 1.37 -1.86 4.97
CA ASN A 77 2.75 -1.41 5.18
C ASN A 77 3.26 -0.54 4.00
N LEU A 78 2.99 -0.95 2.76
CA LEU A 78 3.31 -0.13 1.58
C LEU A 78 2.56 1.21 1.58
N LEU A 79 1.30 1.24 2.03
CA LEU A 79 0.55 2.48 2.17
C LEU A 79 1.27 3.45 3.11
N VAL A 80 1.79 2.94 4.23
CA VAL A 80 2.54 3.73 5.21
C VAL A 80 3.79 4.31 4.57
N LEU A 81 4.60 3.50 3.88
CA LEU A 81 5.81 3.95 3.18
C LEU A 81 5.52 5.01 2.11
N ALA A 82 4.47 4.81 1.31
CA ALA A 82 4.07 5.76 0.28
C ALA A 82 3.59 7.11 0.84
N HIS A 83 3.11 7.14 2.09
CA HIS A 83 2.61 8.35 2.76
C HIS A 83 3.66 9.06 3.61
N ARG A 84 4.45 8.30 4.37
CA ARG A 84 5.46 8.85 5.29
C ARG A 84 6.72 9.26 4.53
N ASP A 85 7.24 8.36 3.71
CA ASP A 85 8.56 8.50 3.09
C ASP A 85 8.45 8.94 1.63
N GLY A 86 7.23 8.92 1.08
CA GLY A 86 6.98 9.27 -0.31
C GLY A 86 7.55 8.25 -1.29
N ASP A 87 7.70 7.00 -0.85
CA ASP A 87 8.28 5.93 -1.67
C ASP A 87 7.45 5.71 -2.96
N PRO A 88 8.03 5.92 -4.15
CA PRO A 88 7.30 5.80 -5.41
C PRO A 88 7.00 4.33 -5.76
N THR A 89 7.86 3.40 -5.33
CA THR A 89 7.71 1.96 -5.59
C THR A 89 6.46 1.42 -4.90
N ALA A 90 6.20 1.83 -3.67
CA ALA A 90 5.04 1.43 -2.89
C ALA A 90 3.73 1.73 -3.62
N GLY A 91 3.57 2.93 -4.19
CA GLY A 91 2.37 3.26 -4.96
C GLY A 91 2.25 2.47 -6.28
N VAL A 92 3.37 2.07 -6.91
CA VAL A 92 3.35 1.19 -8.09
C VAL A 92 2.87 -0.21 -7.71
N VAL A 93 3.41 -0.77 -6.62
CA VAL A 93 3.02 -2.09 -6.13
C VAL A 93 1.55 -2.11 -5.69
N LEU A 94 1.09 -1.07 -4.98
CA LEU A 94 -0.33 -0.92 -4.61
C LEU A 94 -1.25 -0.87 -5.84
N SER A 95 -0.87 -0.10 -6.88
CA SER A 95 -1.61 -0.08 -8.13
C SER A 95 -1.65 -1.45 -8.82
N HIS A 96 -0.54 -2.18 -8.81
CA HIS A 96 -0.47 -3.54 -9.35
C HIS A 96 -1.40 -4.50 -8.58
N ALA A 97 -1.38 -4.47 -7.25
CA ALA A 97 -2.23 -5.26 -6.39
C ALA A 97 -3.73 -5.00 -6.66
N LEU A 98 -4.11 -3.72 -6.79
CA LEU A 98 -5.50 -3.32 -7.06
C LEU A 98 -5.98 -3.77 -8.44
N ARG A 99 -5.11 -3.72 -9.46
CA ARG A 99 -5.40 -4.27 -10.79
C ARG A 99 -5.55 -5.80 -10.74
N ALA A 100 -4.73 -6.49 -9.96
CA ALA A 100 -4.89 -7.93 -9.75
C ALA A 100 -6.21 -8.26 -9.03
N LEU A 101 -6.58 -7.45 -8.04
CA LEU A 101 -7.84 -7.61 -7.31
C LEU A 101 -9.06 -7.34 -8.21
N SER A 102 -9.02 -6.31 -9.06
CA SER A 102 -10.12 -6.01 -9.99
C SER A 102 -10.31 -7.10 -11.06
N ARG A 103 -9.24 -7.80 -11.45
CA ARG A 103 -9.35 -8.96 -12.35
C ARG A 103 -10.01 -10.16 -11.66
N SER A 104 -9.77 -10.31 -10.36
CA SER A 104 -10.33 -11.42 -9.57
C SER A 104 -11.79 -11.16 -9.16
N ARG A 105 -12.23 -9.89 -9.15
CA ARG A 105 -13.61 -9.47 -8.84
C ARG A 105 -14.20 -8.56 -9.93
N PRO A 106 -14.77 -9.14 -11.01
CA PRO A 106 -15.40 -8.36 -12.06
C PRO A 106 -16.54 -7.50 -11.50
N GLY A 107 -16.60 -6.20 -11.87
CA GLY A 107 -17.68 -5.28 -11.48
C GLY A 107 -17.27 -4.14 -10.53
N HIS A 108 -16.03 -4.09 -10.03
CA HIS A 108 -15.56 -3.00 -9.16
C HIS A 108 -14.71 -1.97 -9.91
N GLY A 109 -15.35 -1.10 -10.70
CA GLY A 109 -14.68 0.02 -11.39
C GLY A 109 -13.91 0.95 -10.44
N GLU A 110 -14.31 0.96 -9.17
CA GLU A 110 -13.67 1.70 -8.09
C GLU A 110 -12.22 1.25 -7.83
N LEU A 111 -11.93 -0.05 -7.90
CA LEU A 111 -10.56 -0.55 -7.71
C LEU A 111 -9.62 -0.05 -8.81
N ALA A 112 -10.10 0.01 -10.05
CA ALA A 112 -9.35 0.55 -11.18
C ALA A 112 -9.11 2.07 -11.02
N ARG A 113 -10.09 2.80 -10.46
CA ARG A 113 -9.95 4.23 -10.12
C ARG A 113 -8.87 4.44 -9.07
N ILE A 114 -8.93 3.70 -7.96
CA ILE A 114 -7.95 3.78 -6.87
C ILE A 114 -6.55 3.39 -7.39
N ALA A 115 -6.45 2.35 -8.23
CA ALA A 115 -5.18 1.93 -8.83
C ALA A 115 -4.52 3.05 -9.66
N ARG A 116 -5.31 3.78 -10.47
CA ARG A 116 -4.81 4.93 -11.25
C ARG A 116 -4.35 6.07 -10.33
N ALA A 117 -5.08 6.33 -9.24
CA ALA A 117 -4.72 7.38 -8.30
C ALA A 117 -3.37 7.10 -7.61
N TRP A 118 -3.09 5.83 -7.26
CA TRP A 118 -1.79 5.41 -6.75
C TRP A 118 -0.66 5.60 -7.77
N THR A 119 -0.85 5.18 -9.03
CA THR A 119 0.16 5.42 -10.09
C THR A 119 0.44 6.91 -10.29
N ALA A 120 -0.60 7.75 -10.33
CA ALA A 120 -0.45 9.19 -10.50
C ALA A 120 0.32 9.83 -9.33
N ARG A 121 0.10 9.36 -8.10
CA ARG A 121 0.87 9.79 -6.93
C ARG A 121 2.33 9.38 -7.04
N SER A 122 2.63 8.13 -7.38
CA SER A 122 4.01 7.66 -7.57
C SER A 122 4.75 8.45 -8.63
N GLY A 123 4.10 8.77 -9.75
CA GLY A 123 4.69 9.62 -10.79
C GLY A 123 5.03 11.04 -10.32
N ARG A 124 4.22 11.61 -9.42
CA ARG A 124 4.53 12.90 -8.77
C ARG A 124 5.68 12.79 -7.77
N ALA A 125 5.72 11.71 -6.99
CA ALA A 125 6.78 11.48 -6.00
C ALA A 125 8.14 11.23 -6.66
N ALA A 126 8.16 10.54 -7.80
CA ALA A 126 9.37 10.27 -8.57
C ALA A 126 9.90 11.48 -9.35
N ARG A 127 9.11 12.55 -9.49
CA ARG A 127 9.53 13.74 -10.24
C ARG A 127 10.55 14.52 -9.40
N PRO A 128 11.81 14.67 -9.84
CA PRO A 128 12.77 15.47 -9.11
C PRO A 128 12.24 16.90 -9.01
N ARG A 129 12.31 17.48 -7.81
CA ARG A 129 12.12 18.93 -7.61
C ARG A 129 13.14 19.62 -8.52
N ARG A 130 12.71 20.10 -9.69
CA ARG A 130 13.55 20.98 -10.51
C ARG A 130 13.96 22.14 -9.62
N GLY A 131 15.23 22.13 -9.23
CA GLY A 131 15.80 23.17 -8.39
C GLY A 131 15.48 24.52 -8.99
N ARG A 132 14.83 25.34 -8.17
CA ARG A 132 14.87 26.79 -8.27
C ARG A 132 16.35 27.16 -8.15
N ARG A 133 17.03 27.32 -9.29
CA ARG A 133 18.36 27.93 -9.32
C ARG A 133 18.15 29.41 -8.98
N ALA A 134 18.78 29.84 -7.90
CA ALA A 134 19.05 31.24 -7.61
C ALA A 134 20.04 31.79 -8.64
#